data_AF-A0A964V1R3-F1
#
_entry.id   AF-A0A964V1R3-F1
#
_cell.length_a   1.000
_cell.length_b   1.000
_cell.length_c   1.000
_cell.angle_alpha   90.00
_cell.angle_beta   90.00
_cell.angle_gamma   90.00
#
_symmetry.space_group_name_H-M   'P 1'
#
loop_
_entity.id
_entity.type
_entity.pdbx_description
1 polymer ?
#
loop_
_entity_poly.entity_id
_entity_poly.type
_entity_poly.pdbx_seq_one_letter_code
_entity_poly.pdbx_strand_id
1 'polypeptide(L)'
;GYGNHETGIIKRHETDILQRFVTLLNYKAGSNVMTGGYGGWFIVNQVIRTNTRAATKIKYFHGSGGGGLVTKGALNLTRAMESYEGYDVFTMGHIHENSARNDVRDSINFHATKGYYFNHKQIHSMITGTYKEEYMDGAYGWHVERGAPMKPVGGRILTIDYARSTENGDTMVRNIDSMKFPL
;
A
#
# COMPACT_ATOMS: atom_id res chain seq x y z
N GLY A 1 2.71 5.87 -9.09
CA GLY A 1 1.38 6.19 -9.61
C GLY A 1 1.16 7.68 -9.52
N TYR A 2 0.06 8.18 -10.09
CA TYR A 2 -0.20 9.62 -10.11
C TYR A 2 -0.46 10.20 -8.72
N GLY A 3 0.05 11.40 -8.50
CA GLY A 3 -0.29 12.30 -7.41
C GLY A 3 -0.57 13.71 -7.94
N ASN A 4 -0.64 14.67 -7.02
CA ASN A 4 -0.91 16.08 -7.32
C ASN A 4 0.22 16.73 -8.13
N HIS A 5 1.45 16.24 -8.00
CA HIS A 5 2.59 16.74 -8.75
C HIS A 5 2.51 16.32 -10.23
N GLU A 6 2.27 15.04 -10.50
CA GLU A 6 2.20 14.50 -11.86
C GLU A 6 1.02 15.07 -12.63
N THR A 7 -0.15 15.15 -12.00
CA THR A 7 -1.34 15.77 -12.62
C THR A 7 -1.18 17.27 -12.83
N GLY A 8 -0.44 17.96 -11.95
CA GLY A 8 -0.07 19.37 -12.14
C GLY A 8 0.80 19.61 -13.37
N ILE A 9 1.75 18.70 -13.65
CA ILE A 9 2.57 18.76 -14.87
C ILE A 9 1.72 18.55 -16.12
N ILE A 10 0.86 17.52 -16.12
CA ILE A 10 -0.05 17.24 -17.24
C ILE A 10 -0.93 18.47 -17.52
N LYS A 11 -1.51 19.07 -16.48
CA LYS A 11 -2.39 20.25 -16.63
C LYS A 11 -1.68 21.47 -17.23
N ARG A 12 -0.41 21.69 -16.89
CA ARG A 12 0.32 22.92 -17.29
C ARG A 12 1.12 22.78 -18.58
N HIS A 13 1.54 21.56 -18.90
CA HIS A 13 2.47 21.29 -20.00
C HIS A 13 1.98 20.22 -20.96
N GLU A 14 0.77 19.69 -20.75
CA GLU A 14 0.11 18.69 -21.60
C GLU A 14 0.98 17.44 -21.88
N THR A 15 1.93 17.16 -20.98
CA THR A 15 2.83 16.00 -21.07
C THR A 15 2.71 15.13 -19.85
N ASP A 16 2.64 13.83 -20.09
CA ASP A 16 2.66 12.82 -19.04
C ASP A 16 4.04 12.20 -18.90
N ILE A 17 4.84 12.76 -17.98
CA ILE A 17 6.19 12.30 -17.72
C ILE A 17 6.21 10.88 -17.12
N LEU A 18 5.20 10.52 -16.33
CA LEU A 18 5.15 9.24 -15.64
C LEU A 18 4.85 8.12 -16.63
N GLN A 19 3.86 8.35 -17.50
CA GLN A 19 3.53 7.39 -18.56
C GLN A 19 4.68 7.22 -19.55
N ARG A 20 5.37 8.31 -19.92
CA ARG A 20 6.57 8.26 -20.77
C ARG A 20 7.69 7.45 -20.12
N PHE A 21 7.93 7.66 -18.83
CA PHE A 21 8.92 6.89 -18.06
C PHE A 21 8.60 5.39 -18.07
N VAL A 22 7.37 5.00 -17.70
CA VAL A 22 6.96 3.59 -17.67
C VAL A 22 7.06 2.94 -19.05
N THR A 23 6.64 3.65 -20.10
CA THR A 23 6.72 3.17 -21.49
C THR A 23 8.17 2.89 -21.88
N LEU A 24 9.09 3.83 -21.62
CA LEU A 24 10.51 3.66 -21.94
C LEU A 24 11.18 2.58 -21.08
N LEU A 25 10.82 2.47 -19.81
CA LEU A 25 11.33 1.43 -18.91
C LEU A 25 10.97 0.05 -19.43
N ASN A 26 9.70 -0.19 -19.76
CA ASN A 26 9.25 -1.46 -20.31
C ASN A 26 9.91 -1.76 -21.66
N TYR A 27 10.00 -0.76 -22.54
CA TYR A 27 10.66 -0.93 -23.85
C TYR A 27 12.13 -1.30 -23.72
N LYS A 28 12.89 -0.62 -22.84
CA LYS A 28 14.34 -0.83 -22.71
C LYS A 28 14.73 -2.04 -21.87
N ALA A 29 13.96 -2.35 -20.82
CA ALA A 29 14.30 -3.40 -19.86
C ALA A 29 13.52 -4.71 -20.09
N GLY A 30 12.59 -4.74 -21.06
CA GLY A 30 11.70 -5.89 -21.24
C GLY A 30 10.79 -6.14 -20.02
N SER A 31 10.54 -5.11 -19.21
CA SER A 31 9.74 -5.21 -18.00
C SER A 31 8.24 -5.03 -18.28
N ASN A 32 7.42 -5.32 -17.27
CA ASN A 32 5.96 -5.11 -17.32
C ASN A 32 5.48 -4.25 -16.14
N VAL A 33 5.99 -3.02 -16.08
CA VAL A 33 5.61 -2.02 -15.08
C VAL A 33 4.33 -1.32 -15.54
N MET A 34 3.42 -1.06 -14.60
CA MET A 34 2.15 -0.38 -14.87
C MET A 34 2.08 0.97 -14.15
N THR A 35 1.54 1.97 -14.83
CA THR A 35 1.27 3.28 -14.22
C THR A 35 -0.03 3.24 -13.43
N GLY A 36 0.06 3.28 -12.10
CA GLY A 36 -1.13 3.34 -11.23
C GLY A 36 -1.77 4.74 -11.18
N GLY A 37 -3.10 4.78 -11.03
CA GLY A 37 -3.89 5.98 -10.75
C GLY A 37 -3.65 6.57 -9.36
N TYR A 38 -4.46 7.57 -8.98
CA TYR A 38 -4.53 8.06 -7.60
C TYR A 38 -4.93 6.98 -6.61
N GLY A 39 -5.68 5.99 -7.03
CA GLY A 39 -6.06 4.86 -6.19
C GLY A 39 -6.69 3.78 -7.02
N GLY A 40 -6.80 2.60 -6.44
CA GLY A 40 -7.31 1.44 -7.15
C GLY A 40 -7.24 0.21 -6.28
N TRP A 41 -7.37 -0.94 -6.93
CA TRP A 41 -7.35 -2.25 -6.32
C TRP A 41 -6.40 -3.16 -7.06
N PHE A 42 -5.65 -3.96 -6.32
CA PHE A 42 -4.95 -5.13 -6.84
C PHE A 42 -5.56 -6.39 -6.22
N ILE A 43 -5.72 -7.42 -7.04
CA ILE A 43 -6.14 -8.74 -6.57
C ILE A 43 -4.99 -9.68 -6.89
N VAL A 44 -4.31 -10.14 -5.84
CA VAL A 44 -3.21 -11.09 -5.97
C VAL A 44 -3.78 -12.50 -5.77
N ASN A 45 -3.82 -13.29 -6.85
CA ASN A 45 -4.25 -14.67 -6.81
C ASN A 45 -3.04 -15.59 -6.66
N GLN A 46 -2.92 -16.28 -5.52
CA GLN A 46 -1.85 -17.24 -5.25
C GLN A 46 -2.40 -18.67 -5.28
N VAL A 47 -1.64 -19.58 -5.88
CA VAL A 47 -1.88 -21.02 -5.77
C VAL A 47 -1.30 -21.47 -4.43
N ILE A 48 -2.17 -21.81 -3.47
CA ILE A 48 -1.75 -22.21 -2.11
C ILE A 48 -1.63 -23.73 -1.96
N ARG A 49 -2.31 -24.49 -2.83
CA ARG A 49 -2.18 -25.94 -3.06
C ARG A 49 -2.48 -26.23 -4.53
N THR A 50 -2.16 -27.42 -5.02
CA THR A 50 -2.32 -27.83 -6.44
C THR A 50 -3.62 -27.33 -7.08
N ASN A 51 -4.76 -27.44 -6.38
CA ASN A 51 -6.08 -27.02 -6.86
C ASN A 51 -6.75 -25.96 -5.98
N THR A 52 -6.01 -25.30 -5.08
CA THR A 52 -6.56 -24.30 -4.17
C THR A 52 -5.90 -22.96 -4.45
N ARG A 53 -6.72 -21.97 -4.76
CA ARG A 53 -6.29 -20.59 -4.96
C ARG A 53 -6.85 -19.71 -3.85
N ALA A 54 -6.08 -18.70 -3.46
CA ALA A 54 -6.55 -17.68 -2.56
C ALA A 54 -6.24 -16.29 -3.15
N ALA A 55 -7.22 -15.40 -3.01
CA ALA A 55 -7.13 -14.02 -3.46
C ALA A 55 -6.82 -13.11 -2.26
N THR A 56 -5.83 -12.24 -2.43
CA THR A 56 -5.56 -11.14 -1.48
C THR A 56 -5.92 -9.83 -2.15
N LYS A 57 -6.88 -9.11 -1.55
CA LYS A 57 -7.39 -7.84 -2.04
C LYS A 57 -6.60 -6.69 -1.43
N ILE A 58 -5.93 -5.93 -2.28
CA ILE A 58 -5.09 -4.80 -1.88
C ILE A 58 -5.76 -3.53 -2.37
N LYS A 59 -6.22 -2.68 -1.45
CA LYS A 59 -6.64 -1.31 -1.75
C LYS A 59 -5.40 -0.42 -1.71
N TYR A 60 -5.18 0.37 -2.75
CA TYR A 60 -4.17 1.42 -2.71
C TYR A 60 -4.77 2.79 -2.97
N PHE A 61 -4.16 3.80 -2.37
CA PHE A 61 -4.45 5.20 -2.62
C PHE A 61 -3.17 6.02 -2.44
N HIS A 62 -2.91 6.98 -3.33
CA HIS A 62 -1.76 7.86 -3.28
C HIS A 62 -1.62 8.48 -1.88
N GLY A 63 -2.75 8.89 -1.30
CA GLY A 63 -2.84 9.56 -0.02
C GLY A 63 -3.28 11.01 -0.22
N SER A 64 -3.61 11.66 0.90
CA SER A 64 -4.02 13.06 0.91
C SER A 64 -3.78 13.68 2.29
N GLY A 65 -3.64 15.00 2.33
CA GLY A 65 -3.40 15.75 3.56
C GLY A 65 -1.99 15.55 4.12
N GLY A 66 -1.81 15.90 5.39
CA GLY A 66 -0.53 15.72 6.08
C GLY A 66 -0.52 14.51 7.01
N GLY A 67 0.66 13.94 7.24
CA GLY A 67 0.83 12.82 8.19
C GLY A 67 0.64 13.21 9.66
N GLY A 68 0.68 14.50 9.98
CA GLY A 68 0.67 14.99 11.36
C GLY A 68 2.00 14.73 12.08
N LEU A 69 2.47 15.69 12.88
CA LEU A 69 3.76 15.58 13.57
C LEU A 69 3.78 14.40 14.56
N VAL A 70 2.65 14.14 15.21
CA VAL A 70 2.50 13.13 16.26
C VAL A 70 1.92 11.83 15.70
N THR A 71 0.85 11.90 14.91
CA THR A 71 0.11 10.73 14.47
C THR A 71 0.80 9.94 13.36
N LYS A 72 1.73 10.56 12.61
CA LYS A 72 2.54 9.93 11.56
C LYS A 72 1.71 9.06 10.60
N GLY A 73 0.53 9.56 10.23
CA GLY A 73 -0.38 8.92 9.29
C GLY A 73 -1.34 7.88 9.87
N ALA A 74 -1.31 7.58 11.18
CA ALA A 74 -2.22 6.62 11.80
C ALA A 74 -3.70 6.96 11.55
N LEU A 75 -4.06 8.25 11.56
CA LEU A 75 -5.42 8.70 11.27
C LEU A 75 -5.82 8.44 9.81
N ASN A 76 -4.89 8.55 8.86
CA ASN A 76 -5.17 8.24 7.45
C ASN A 76 -5.51 6.76 7.27
N LEU A 77 -4.80 5.86 7.96
CA LEU A 77 -5.10 4.42 7.95
C LEU A 77 -6.48 4.13 8.54
N THR A 78 -6.85 4.81 9.63
CA THR A 78 -8.21 4.69 10.20
C THR A 78 -9.28 5.23 9.24
N ARG A 79 -9.05 6.36 8.57
CA ARG A 79 -9.97 6.87 7.55
C ARG A 79 -10.16 5.89 6.38
N ALA A 80 -9.10 5.19 5.98
CA ALA A 80 -9.20 4.17 4.94
C ALA A 80 -10.11 3.00 5.38
N MET A 81 -10.03 2.58 6.64
CA MET A 81 -10.92 1.57 7.22
C MET A 81 -12.39 2.00 7.23
N GLU A 82 -12.66 3.30 7.42
CA GLU A 82 -14.03 3.83 7.41
C GLU A 82 -14.55 4.10 5.99
N SER A 83 -13.66 4.35 5.03
CA SER A 83 -14.03 4.73 3.67
C SER A 83 -14.10 3.56 2.70
N TYR A 84 -13.33 2.50 2.96
CA TYR A 84 -13.20 1.36 2.07
C TYR A 84 -13.49 0.06 2.81
N GLU A 85 -14.19 -0.83 2.14
CA GLU A 85 -14.57 -2.11 2.71
C GLU A 85 -13.98 -3.28 1.92
N GLY A 86 -13.75 -4.40 2.59
CA GLY A 86 -13.48 -5.66 1.90
C GLY A 86 -12.03 -5.88 1.48
N TYR A 87 -11.11 -4.93 1.70
CA TYR A 87 -9.68 -5.15 1.49
C TYR A 87 -9.03 -6.01 2.58
N ASP A 88 -7.96 -6.70 2.23
CA ASP A 88 -7.07 -7.42 3.15
C ASP A 88 -5.82 -6.60 3.46
N VAL A 89 -5.38 -5.80 2.48
CA VAL A 89 -4.26 -4.89 2.62
C VAL A 89 -4.66 -3.49 2.18
N PHE A 90 -4.29 -2.48 2.96
CA PHE A 90 -4.35 -1.09 2.53
C PHE A 90 -2.95 -0.50 2.43
N THR A 91 -2.67 0.22 1.34
CA THR A 91 -1.40 0.94 1.19
C THR A 91 -1.60 2.37 0.69
N MET A 92 -0.82 3.29 1.28
CA MET A 92 -0.74 4.66 0.82
C MET A 92 0.68 5.23 0.90
N GLY A 93 0.91 6.38 0.28
CA GLY A 93 2.13 7.16 0.38
C GLY A 93 1.81 8.62 0.74
N HIS A 94 2.30 9.56 -0.07
CA HIS A 94 2.00 11.00 -0.04
C HIS A 94 2.55 11.78 1.17
N ILE A 95 2.44 11.25 2.39
CA ILE A 95 2.80 11.97 3.62
C ILE A 95 4.27 11.78 4.03
N HIS A 96 5.02 10.98 3.26
CA HIS A 96 6.45 10.68 3.47
C HIS A 96 6.75 10.09 4.85
N GLU A 97 5.80 9.33 5.41
CA GLU A 97 6.00 8.53 6.61
C GLU A 97 6.25 7.06 6.23
N ASN A 98 6.85 6.28 7.13
CA ASN A 98 7.03 4.85 6.92
C ASN A 98 6.57 4.09 8.15
N SER A 99 5.45 3.39 8.03
CA SER A 99 4.84 2.64 9.12
C SER A 99 3.95 1.52 8.60
N ALA A 100 3.65 0.56 9.46
CA ALA A 100 2.57 -0.39 9.23
C ALA A 100 1.86 -0.68 10.55
N ARG A 101 0.63 -1.15 10.44
CA ARG A 101 -0.17 -1.63 11.55
C ARG A 101 -1.07 -2.77 11.09
N ASN A 102 -1.43 -3.62 12.03
CA ASN A 102 -2.41 -4.68 11.84
C ASN A 102 -3.67 -4.36 12.63
N ASP A 103 -4.81 -4.48 11.97
CA ASP A 103 -6.13 -4.32 12.56
C ASP A 103 -6.91 -5.63 12.38
N VAL A 104 -7.87 -5.89 13.27
CA VAL A 104 -8.77 -7.06 13.17
C VAL A 104 -10.20 -6.55 13.16
N ARG A 105 -11.01 -7.04 12.22
CA ARG A 105 -12.45 -6.79 12.17
C ARG A 105 -13.20 -8.09 12.38
N ASP A 106 -14.24 -8.03 13.21
CA ASP A 106 -15.25 -9.08 13.23
C ASP A 106 -16.03 -9.06 11.90
N SER A 107 -16.28 -10.24 11.34
CA SER A 107 -16.92 -10.40 10.05
C SER A 107 -17.69 -11.71 9.98
N ILE A 108 -18.76 -11.70 9.19
CA ILE A 108 -19.52 -12.91 8.85
C ILE A 108 -19.18 -13.31 7.42
N ASN A 109 -18.72 -14.55 7.27
CA ASN A 109 -18.37 -15.14 5.98
C ASN A 109 -19.39 -16.21 5.62
N PHE A 110 -19.57 -16.47 4.32
CA PHE A 110 -20.39 -17.56 3.82
C PHE A 110 -19.53 -18.60 3.11
N HIS A 111 -19.76 -19.88 3.40
CA HIS A 111 -19.20 -21.00 2.65
C HIS A 111 -20.32 -21.96 2.26
N ALA A 112 -20.35 -22.41 1.01
CA ALA A 112 -21.46 -23.20 0.46
C ALA A 112 -21.82 -24.43 1.31
N THR A 113 -20.84 -25.09 1.92
CA THR A 113 -21.07 -26.27 2.79
C THR A 113 -21.23 -25.96 4.27
N LYS A 114 -20.72 -24.81 4.77
CA LYS A 114 -20.76 -24.47 6.21
C LYS A 114 -21.84 -23.45 6.55
N GLY A 115 -22.45 -22.82 5.55
CA GLY A 115 -23.34 -21.68 5.75
C GLY A 115 -22.57 -20.42 6.19
N TYR A 116 -23.26 -19.56 6.93
CA TYR A 116 -22.66 -18.37 7.54
C TYR A 116 -21.86 -18.75 8.78
N TYR A 117 -20.66 -18.19 8.91
CA TYR A 117 -19.80 -18.42 10.06
C TYR A 117 -19.04 -17.15 10.44
N PHE A 118 -18.71 -17.08 11.73
CA PHE A 118 -17.95 -16.01 12.34
C PHE A 118 -16.47 -16.07 11.94
N ASN A 119 -15.87 -14.91 11.64
CA ASN A 119 -14.50 -14.82 11.19
C ASN A 119 -13.83 -13.52 11.66
N HIS A 120 -12.65 -13.64 12.29
CA HIS A 120 -11.77 -12.52 12.59
C HIS A 120 -10.92 -12.16 11.38
N LYS A 121 -11.33 -11.15 10.62
CA LYS A 121 -10.60 -10.70 9.44
C LYS A 121 -9.40 -9.86 9.84
N GLN A 122 -8.21 -10.40 9.57
CA GLN A 122 -6.93 -9.68 9.69
C GLN A 122 -6.77 -8.69 8.53
N ILE A 123 -6.35 -7.47 8.85
CA ILE A 123 -6.12 -6.38 7.90
C ILE A 123 -4.72 -5.83 8.13
N HIS A 124 -3.90 -5.82 7.08
CA HIS A 124 -2.58 -5.19 7.11
C HIS A 124 -2.63 -3.81 6.44
N SER A 125 -2.28 -2.76 7.16
CA SER A 125 -2.25 -1.40 6.61
C SER A 125 -0.83 -0.84 6.66
N MET A 126 -0.35 -0.28 5.55
CA MET A 126 1.02 0.24 5.46
C MET A 126 1.09 1.62 4.78
N ILE A 127 1.98 2.46 5.29
CA ILE A 127 2.36 3.74 4.69
C ILE A 127 3.76 3.57 4.12
N THR A 128 3.85 3.72 2.81
CA THR A 128 5.11 3.73 2.07
C THR A 128 5.78 5.10 2.22
N GLY A 129 7.08 5.08 2.49
CA GLY A 129 7.88 6.30 2.60
C GLY A 129 8.10 6.98 1.26
N THR A 130 9.14 7.81 1.18
CA THR A 130 9.48 8.58 -0.02
C THR A 130 10.82 8.16 -0.59
N TYR A 131 10.96 8.25 -1.91
CA TYR A 131 12.25 8.12 -2.57
C TYR A 131 13.02 9.44 -2.69
N LYS A 132 12.37 10.55 -2.33
CA LYS A 132 12.95 11.88 -2.34
C LYS A 132 13.44 12.21 -0.94
N GLU A 133 14.75 12.39 -0.79
CA GLU A 133 15.30 13.09 0.36
C GLU A 133 14.96 14.58 0.20
N GLU A 134 14.30 15.17 1.20
CA GLU A 134 13.79 16.55 1.13
C GLU A 134 14.36 17.50 2.18
N TYR A 135 15.12 16.99 3.16
CA TYR A 135 15.60 17.79 4.28
C TYR A 135 17.07 18.18 4.12
N MET A 136 17.89 17.31 3.51
CA MET A 136 19.32 17.49 3.27
C MET A 136 20.04 18.01 4.53
N ASP A 137 20.69 19.17 4.44
CA ASP A 137 21.36 19.88 5.53
C ASP A 137 20.46 20.90 6.25
N GLY A 138 19.20 21.04 5.82
CA GLY A 138 18.25 21.99 6.36
C GLY A 138 18.44 23.43 5.84
N ALA A 139 19.26 23.66 4.80
CA ALA A 139 19.51 25.01 4.29
C ALA A 139 18.39 25.54 3.38
N TYR A 140 17.80 24.68 2.54
CA TYR A 140 16.81 25.06 1.53
C TYR A 140 15.76 23.97 1.29
N GLY A 141 14.63 24.35 0.71
CA GLY A 141 13.63 23.42 0.19
C GLY A 141 12.29 23.51 0.89
N TRP A 142 11.24 23.15 0.16
CA TRP A 142 9.85 23.31 0.60
C TRP A 142 9.53 22.62 1.93
N HIS A 143 10.20 21.48 2.23
CA HIS A 143 10.05 20.78 3.52
C HIS A 143 10.61 21.59 4.69
N VAL A 144 11.79 22.20 4.51
CA VAL A 144 12.44 23.07 5.50
C VAL A 144 11.64 24.35 5.69
N GLU A 145 11.24 25.02 4.59
CA GLU A 145 10.51 26.29 4.60
C GLU A 145 9.20 26.23 5.39
N ARG A 146 8.48 25.10 5.32
CA ARG A 146 7.22 24.89 6.05
C ARG A 146 7.39 24.32 7.47
N GLY A 147 8.64 24.14 7.93
CA GLY A 147 8.94 23.51 9.22
C GLY A 147 8.53 22.03 9.30
N ALA A 148 8.55 21.30 8.18
CA ALA A 148 8.30 19.86 8.21
C ALA A 148 9.52 19.12 8.78
N PRO A 149 9.31 18.08 9.60
CA PRO A 149 10.41 17.29 10.14
C PRO A 149 11.08 16.45 9.04
N MET A 150 12.30 15.99 9.34
CA MET A 150 12.99 14.96 8.57
C MET A 150 12.10 13.72 8.41
N LYS A 151 12.12 13.12 7.21
CA LYS A 151 11.26 11.99 6.84
C LYS A 151 12.07 10.74 6.51
N PRO A 152 11.55 9.55 6.84
CA PRO A 152 12.20 8.31 6.45
C PRO A 152 12.18 8.15 4.92
N VAL A 153 13.38 7.97 4.36
CA VAL A 153 13.56 7.60 2.96
C VAL A 153 13.38 6.09 2.80
N GLY A 154 12.91 5.68 1.62
CA GLY A 154 12.69 4.29 1.26
C GLY A 154 11.21 3.89 1.22
N GLY A 155 10.98 2.68 0.75
CA GLY A 155 9.66 2.10 0.56
C GLY A 155 9.28 1.10 1.64
N ARG A 156 8.30 0.26 1.30
CA ARG A 156 7.99 -0.96 2.04
C ARG A 156 7.82 -2.10 1.05
N ILE A 157 8.29 -3.29 1.42
CA ILE A 157 8.06 -4.53 0.69
C ILE A 157 6.94 -5.28 1.40
N LEU A 158 5.87 -5.57 0.68
CA LEU A 158 4.74 -6.38 1.16
C LEU A 158 5.05 -7.86 0.90
N THR A 159 4.90 -8.67 1.93
CA THR A 159 5.02 -10.12 1.86
C THR A 159 3.65 -10.74 2.15
N ILE A 160 3.23 -11.68 1.30
CA ILE A 160 1.96 -12.41 1.43
C ILE A 160 2.30 -13.89 1.37
N ASP A 161 2.31 -14.53 2.53
CA ASP A 161 2.66 -15.93 2.69
C ASP A 161 1.47 -16.76 3.16
N TYR A 162 1.52 -18.06 2.86
CA TYR A 162 0.56 -19.03 3.41
C TYR A 162 1.34 -20.12 4.13
N ALA A 163 1.16 -20.20 5.45
CA ALA A 163 1.75 -21.24 6.28
C ALA A 163 0.75 -22.37 6.50
N ARG A 164 1.21 -23.61 6.43
CA ARG A 164 0.41 -24.77 6.81
C ARG A 164 0.32 -24.82 8.34
N SER A 165 -0.89 -24.80 8.89
CA SER A 165 -1.14 -25.07 10.30
C SER A 165 -1.80 -26.44 10.44
N THR A 166 -1.33 -27.23 11.41
CA THR A 166 -1.87 -28.56 11.76
C THR A 166 -2.62 -28.55 13.08
N GLU A 167 -2.60 -27.44 13.84
CA GLU A 167 -3.19 -27.37 15.18
C GLU A 167 -4.71 -27.58 15.19
N ASN A 168 -5.42 -27.15 14.14
CA ASN A 168 -6.88 -27.28 14.01
C ASN A 168 -7.27 -28.06 12.75
N GLY A 169 -6.49 -29.11 12.43
CA GLY A 169 -6.56 -29.82 11.16
C GLY A 169 -5.70 -29.16 10.09
N ASP A 170 -5.62 -29.80 8.92
CA ASP A 170 -4.75 -29.36 7.83
C ASP A 170 -5.27 -28.10 7.13
N THR A 171 -4.88 -26.93 7.64
CA THR A 171 -5.36 -25.62 7.19
C THR A 171 -4.21 -24.75 6.68
N MET A 172 -4.52 -23.81 5.79
CA MET A 172 -3.56 -22.81 5.32
C MET A 172 -3.90 -21.47 5.98
N VAL A 173 -2.97 -20.94 6.77
CA VAL A 173 -3.09 -19.65 7.43
C VAL A 173 -2.36 -18.61 6.59
N ARG A 174 -3.06 -17.54 6.21
CA ARG A 174 -2.48 -16.42 5.48
C ARG A 174 -1.75 -15.51 6.47
N ASN A 175 -0.46 -15.29 6.22
CA ASN A 175 0.34 -14.30 6.92
C ASN A 175 0.66 -13.13 5.98
N ILE A 176 0.39 -11.90 6.42
CA ILE A 176 0.67 -10.70 5.66
C ILE A 176 1.46 -9.77 6.55
N ASP A 177 2.62 -9.33 6.05
CA ASP A 177 3.41 -8.31 6.71
C ASP A 177 4.10 -7.43 5.67
N SER A 178 4.66 -6.31 6.13
CA SER A 178 5.54 -5.49 5.32
C SER A 178 6.78 -5.08 6.09
N MET A 179 7.91 -5.06 5.39
CA MET A 179 9.18 -4.58 5.95
C MET A 179 9.56 -3.24 5.32
N LYS A 180 10.26 -2.40 6.09
CA LYS A 180 10.88 -1.17 5.56
C LYS A 180 11.94 -1.57 4.52
N PHE A 181 11.88 -0.94 3.35
CA PHE A 181 12.87 -1.08 2.31
C PHE A 181 13.73 0.19 2.24
N PRO A 182 15.02 0.14 2.60
CA PRO A 182 15.91 1.29 2.47
C PRO A 182 16.25 1.56 0.99
N LEU A 183 16.56 2.82 0.66
CA LEU A 183 17.22 3.20 -0.59
C LEU A 183 18.74 3.19 -0.41
#